data_AF-A0A8T4K7I9-F1
#
_entry.id   AF-A0A8T4K7I9-F1
#
_cell.length_a   1.000
_cell.length_b   1.000
_cell.length_c   1.000
_cell.angle_alpha   90.00
_cell.angle_beta   90.00
_cell.angle_gamma   90.00
#
_symmetry.space_group_name_H-M   'P 1'
#
loop_
_entity.id
_entity.type
_entity.pdbx_description
1 polymer ?
#
loop_
_entity_poly.entity_id
_entity_poly.type
_entity_poly.pdbx_seq_one_letter_code
_entity_poly.pdbx_strand_id
1 'polypeptide(L)'
;MFSVSTLEDIVRIPPSLFDTSLNKAAVDILKSKYESMVKQDLGYIIMILSADVEPMGKLIAGDGGTFHRVTFDALTFYPKLQEIIYGELVDITDFGAFVRIGPTDALLHLSQVMDDYLKSNIASGVILANQSGRTLKIGSTIRTRITAVSLGKASTMGKIGITCRQPFLGADEWIQEDLKKASGVEEKVEAKKDKKEEKVEAKKDKKEEKVEAKKDKKEEKVEVKEK
;
A
#
# COMPACT_ATOMS: atom_id res chain seq x y z
N MET A 1 2.42 11.59 2.77
CA MET A 1 2.30 12.26 1.46
C MET A 1 3.58 12.89 0.94
N PHE A 2 3.74 12.86 -0.38
CA PHE A 2 4.73 13.66 -1.11
C PHE A 2 4.22 15.07 -1.32
N SER A 3 5.08 16.06 -1.16
CA SER A 3 4.81 17.47 -1.44
C SER A 3 6.04 18.13 -2.05
N VAL A 4 5.81 19.18 -2.83
CA VAL A 4 6.88 20.10 -3.24
C VAL A 4 6.88 21.25 -2.26
N SER A 5 8.03 21.50 -1.64
CA SER A 5 8.21 22.57 -0.66
C SER A 5 9.26 23.53 -1.16
N THR A 6 8.89 24.80 -1.32
CA THR A 6 9.82 25.89 -1.64
C THR A 6 10.47 26.38 -0.37
N LEU A 7 11.80 26.46 -0.36
CA LEU A 7 12.63 26.83 0.77
C LEU A 7 13.60 27.93 0.37
N GLU A 8 13.89 28.82 1.32
CA GLU A 8 14.95 29.82 1.19
C GLU A 8 16.10 29.48 2.13
N ASP A 9 17.32 29.54 1.60
CA ASP A 9 18.53 29.39 2.41
C ASP A 9 19.68 30.23 1.84
N ILE A 10 20.72 30.43 2.64
CA ILE A 10 21.95 31.09 2.22
C ILE A 10 23.01 30.02 2.00
N VAL A 11 23.47 29.91 0.76
CA VAL A 11 24.47 28.94 0.34
C VAL A 11 25.83 29.61 0.21
N ARG A 12 26.85 29.02 0.84
CA ARG A 12 28.24 29.42 0.69
C ARG A 12 28.87 28.68 -0.49
N ILE A 13 29.23 29.41 -1.54
CA ILE A 13 29.95 28.86 -2.69
C ILE A 13 31.46 29.02 -2.44
N PRO A 14 32.23 27.93 -2.31
CA PRO A 14 33.67 28.00 -2.13
C PRO A 14 34.37 28.46 -3.43
N PRO A 15 35.55 29.11 -3.34
CA PRO A 15 36.32 29.56 -4.51
C PRO A 15 36.61 28.45 -5.53
N SER A 16 36.79 27.22 -5.07
CA SER A 16 37.06 26.05 -5.91
C SER A 16 35.93 25.74 -6.90
N LEU A 17 34.71 26.24 -6.67
CA LEU A 17 33.54 26.00 -7.51
C LEU A 17 33.18 27.21 -8.40
N PHE A 18 33.99 28.28 -8.39
CA PHE A 18 33.74 29.49 -9.19
C PHE A 18 33.85 29.27 -10.70
N ASP A 19 34.56 28.23 -11.13
CA ASP A 19 34.66 27.87 -12.55
C ASP A 19 33.36 27.25 -13.09
N THR A 20 32.41 26.89 -12.21
CA THR A 20 31.11 26.32 -12.59
C THR A 20 30.00 27.36 -12.54
N SER A 21 28.90 27.13 -13.26
CA SER A 21 27.73 28.02 -13.19
C SER A 21 27.17 28.06 -11.77
N LEU A 22 26.82 29.26 -11.27
CA LEU A 22 26.27 29.48 -9.92
C LEU A 22 25.14 28.51 -9.58
N ASN A 23 24.22 28.28 -10.50
CA ASN A 23 23.08 27.37 -10.28
C ASN A 23 23.53 25.92 -10.06
N LYS A 24 24.50 25.42 -10.82
CA LYS A 24 25.04 24.06 -10.63
C LYS A 24 25.76 23.93 -9.29
N ALA A 25 26.64 24.88 -8.98
CA ALA A 25 27.36 24.89 -7.71
C ALA A 25 26.38 24.92 -6.52
N ALA A 26 25.34 25.75 -6.59
CA ALA A 26 24.33 25.84 -5.55
C ALA A 26 23.53 24.54 -5.42
N VAL A 27 23.11 23.93 -6.52
CA VAL A 27 22.40 22.64 -6.50
C VAL A 27 23.27 21.56 -5.85
N ASP A 28 24.54 21.45 -6.21
CA ASP A 28 25.42 20.40 -5.66
C ASP A 28 25.65 20.56 -4.13
N ILE A 29 25.80 21.81 -3.68
CA ILE A 29 25.93 22.12 -2.24
C ILE A 29 24.62 21.84 -1.52
N LEU A 30 23.48 22.29 -2.08
CA LEU A 30 22.18 22.08 -1.49
C LEU A 30 21.83 20.59 -1.41
N LYS A 31 22.15 19.81 -2.44
CA LYS A 31 21.96 18.35 -2.44
C LYS A 31 22.71 17.72 -1.28
N SER A 32 24.01 18.02 -1.17
CA SER A 32 24.87 17.52 -0.09
C SER A 32 24.38 17.94 1.31
N LYS A 33 23.74 19.10 1.43
CA LYS A 33 23.27 19.66 2.70
C LYS A 33 21.88 19.15 3.12
N TYR A 34 20.96 19.01 2.18
CA TYR A 34 19.54 18.79 2.48
C TYR A 34 19.01 17.42 2.06
N GLU A 35 19.63 16.73 1.09
CA GLU A 35 19.20 15.35 0.77
C GLU A 35 19.37 14.45 1.99
N SER A 36 18.38 13.58 2.20
CA SER A 36 18.32 12.67 3.35
C SER A 36 18.16 13.36 4.72
N MET A 37 17.98 14.69 4.77
CA MET A 37 17.69 15.38 6.02
C MET A 37 16.21 15.21 6.40
N VAL A 38 15.96 14.97 7.69
CA VAL A 38 14.61 14.94 8.27
C VAL A 38 14.36 16.20 9.08
N LYS A 39 13.39 17.01 8.66
CA LYS A 39 12.88 18.15 9.42
C LYS A 39 11.51 17.80 10.01
N GLN A 40 11.22 18.30 11.22
CA GLN A 40 9.95 18.00 11.89
C GLN A 40 8.74 18.60 11.16
N ASP A 41 8.92 19.74 10.50
CA ASP A 41 7.83 20.44 9.81
C ASP A 41 7.62 19.94 8.37
N LEU A 42 8.71 19.59 7.68
CA LEU A 42 8.70 19.22 6.26
C LEU A 42 8.78 17.71 6.02
N GLY A 43 9.22 16.95 7.03
CA GLY A 43 9.44 15.52 6.93
C GLY A 43 10.78 15.19 6.29
N TYR A 44 10.78 14.12 5.48
CA TYR A 44 11.96 13.62 4.78
C TYR A 44 12.19 14.42 3.51
N ILE A 45 13.36 15.03 3.36
CA ILE A 45 13.76 15.68 2.11
C ILE A 45 14.41 14.62 1.22
N ILE A 46 13.75 14.30 0.11
CA ILE A 46 14.19 13.23 -0.80
C ILE A 46 15.20 13.79 -1.80
N MET A 47 14.81 14.85 -2.51
CA MET A 47 15.63 15.42 -3.56
C MET A 47 15.30 16.90 -3.78
N ILE A 48 16.25 17.61 -4.37
CA ILE A 48 16.08 19.00 -4.78
C ILE A 48 15.79 19.03 -6.27
N LEU A 49 14.70 19.70 -6.65
CA LEU A 49 14.21 19.75 -8.04
C LEU A 49 14.88 20.89 -8.80
N SER A 50 14.87 22.08 -8.22
CA SER A 50 15.33 23.33 -8.83
C SER A 50 15.88 24.25 -7.77
N ALA A 51 16.86 25.07 -8.14
CA ALA A 51 17.40 26.13 -7.31
C ALA A 51 17.54 27.39 -8.15
N ASP A 52 16.98 28.49 -7.66
CA ASP A 52 17.10 29.83 -8.18
C ASP A 52 18.05 30.62 -7.29
N VAL A 53 19.19 31.02 -7.85
CA VAL A 53 20.29 31.65 -7.11
C VAL A 53 20.34 33.13 -7.44
N GLU A 54 20.32 33.98 -6.41
CA GLU A 54 20.53 35.40 -6.61
C GLU A 54 21.95 35.67 -7.15
N PRO A 55 22.09 36.37 -8.30
CA PRO A 55 23.40 36.64 -8.89
C PRO A 55 24.33 37.45 -7.98
N MET A 56 23.76 38.33 -7.15
CA MET A 56 24.53 39.12 -6.19
C MET A 56 24.72 38.37 -4.88
N GLY A 57 25.95 37.88 -4.66
CA GLY A 57 26.38 37.31 -3.39
C GLY A 57 27.01 38.35 -2.46
N LYS A 58 27.07 38.04 -1.17
CA LYS A 58 27.80 38.80 -0.16
C LYS A 58 29.14 38.11 0.11
N LEU A 59 30.18 38.90 0.33
CA LEU A 59 31.49 38.41 0.75
C LEU A 59 31.73 38.81 2.20
N ILE A 60 32.18 37.87 3.02
CA ILE A 60 32.48 38.10 4.43
C ILE A 60 34.00 38.21 4.57
N ALA A 61 34.47 39.23 5.27
CA ALA A 61 35.90 39.41 5.50
C ALA A 61 36.49 38.18 6.24
N GLY A 62 37.55 37.60 5.67
CA GLY A 62 38.21 36.40 6.21
C GLY A 62 37.68 35.07 5.66
N ASP A 63 36.59 35.07 4.88
CA ASP A 63 36.12 33.91 4.13
C ASP A 63 36.21 34.19 2.62
N GLY A 64 36.91 33.34 1.88
CA GLY A 64 37.04 33.46 0.43
C GLY A 64 35.76 33.08 -0.33
N GLY A 65 34.78 32.46 0.32
CA GLY A 65 33.52 32.05 -0.30
C GLY A 65 32.53 33.22 -0.52
N THR A 66 31.72 33.10 -1.56
CA THR A 66 30.58 34.00 -1.79
C THR A 66 29.31 33.40 -1.20
N PHE A 67 28.52 34.22 -0.51
CA PHE A 67 27.26 33.81 0.12
C PHE A 67 26.10 34.32 -0.73
N HIS A 68 25.37 33.41 -1.35
CA HIS A 68 24.23 33.74 -2.19
C HIS A 68 22.93 33.30 -1.50
N ARG A 69 21.88 34.12 -1.60
CA ARG A 69 20.53 33.69 -1.24
C ARG A 69 20.01 32.80 -2.37
N VAL A 70 19.45 31.67 -1.98
CA VAL A 70 18.94 30.67 -2.91
C VAL A 70 17.54 30.28 -2.50
N THR A 71 16.62 30.36 -3.45
CA THR A 71 15.27 29.82 -3.33
C THR A 71 15.22 28.52 -4.10
N PHE A 72 14.88 27.42 -3.44
CA PHE A 72 14.91 26.09 -4.05
C PHE A 72 13.68 25.28 -3.71
N ASP A 73 13.29 24.43 -4.67
CA ASP A 73 12.17 23.51 -4.50
C ASP A 73 12.70 22.12 -4.13
N ALA A 74 12.18 21.60 -3.04
CA ALA A 74 12.52 20.27 -2.54
C ALA A 74 11.30 19.34 -2.61
N LEU A 75 11.52 18.12 -3.08
CA LEU A 75 10.56 17.03 -2.95
C LEU A 75 10.66 16.49 -1.52
N THR A 76 9.59 16.70 -0.77
CA THR A 76 9.47 16.30 0.63
C THR A 76 8.45 15.18 0.79
N PHE A 77 8.67 14.31 1.77
CA PHE A 77 7.73 13.28 2.18
C PHE A 77 7.40 13.45 3.66
N TYR A 78 6.14 13.79 3.92
CA TYR A 78 5.60 13.95 5.25
C TYR A 78 4.47 12.95 5.50
N PRO A 79 4.66 11.92 6.36
CA PRO A 79 3.59 11.02 6.74
C PRO A 79 2.58 11.73 7.65
N LYS A 80 1.31 11.81 7.25
CA LYS A 80 0.25 12.40 8.08
C LYS A 80 -0.45 11.34 8.94
N LEU A 81 -0.88 11.74 10.13
CA LEU A 81 -1.67 10.87 11.00
C LEU A 81 -3.00 10.50 10.31
N GLN A 82 -3.45 9.25 10.46
CA GLN A 82 -4.68 8.71 9.88
C GLN A 82 -4.72 8.66 8.35
N GLU A 83 -3.62 8.94 7.66
CA GLU A 83 -3.51 8.83 6.21
C GLU A 83 -3.57 7.35 5.78
N ILE A 84 -4.25 7.08 4.68
CA ILE A 84 -4.27 5.76 4.05
C ILE A 84 -3.19 5.73 2.97
N ILE A 85 -2.33 4.74 3.04
CA ILE A 85 -1.17 4.57 2.18
C ILE A 85 -1.14 3.17 1.59
N TYR A 86 -0.49 3.03 0.46
CA TYR A 86 -0.13 1.74 -0.11
C TYR A 86 1.36 1.52 0.10
N GLY A 87 1.74 0.30 0.41
CA GLY A 87 3.12 -0.07 0.59
C GLY A 87 3.37 -1.53 0.27
N GLU A 88 4.65 -1.86 0.10
CA GLU A 88 5.09 -3.22 -0.17
C GLU A 88 5.68 -3.82 1.10
N LEU A 89 5.33 -5.07 1.39
CA LEU A 89 5.92 -5.80 2.51
C LEU A 89 7.38 -6.16 2.20
N VAL A 90 8.34 -5.55 2.88
CA VAL A 90 9.77 -5.81 2.63
C VAL A 90 10.30 -6.92 3.52
N ASP A 91 9.87 -6.96 4.78
CA ASP A 91 10.41 -7.88 5.76
C ASP A 91 9.36 -8.28 6.81
N ILE A 92 9.53 -9.46 7.40
CA ILE A 92 8.65 -10.03 8.41
C ILE A 92 9.49 -10.49 9.60
N THR A 93 9.13 -10.05 10.78
CA THR A 93 9.76 -10.41 12.06
C THR A 93 8.73 -11.03 13.00
N ASP A 94 9.19 -11.49 14.17
CA ASP A 94 8.30 -12.07 15.19
C ASP A 94 7.30 -11.07 15.80
N PHE A 95 7.67 -9.79 15.80
CA PHE A 95 6.87 -8.74 16.42
C PHE A 95 6.04 -7.95 15.39
N GLY A 96 6.35 -8.05 14.11
CA GLY A 96 5.70 -7.25 13.09
C GLY A 96 6.10 -7.58 11.67
N ALA A 97 5.65 -6.74 10.75
CA ALA A 97 6.14 -6.70 9.40
C ALA A 97 6.52 -5.26 9.02
N PHE A 98 7.55 -5.12 8.21
CA PHE A 98 8.02 -3.84 7.69
C PHE A 98 7.45 -3.61 6.30
N VAL A 99 6.82 -2.46 6.15
CA VAL A 99 6.10 -2.07 4.94
C VAL A 99 6.75 -0.82 4.41
N ARG A 100 7.27 -0.87 3.18
CA ARG A 100 7.88 0.28 2.53
C ARG A 100 6.81 1.21 2.00
N ILE A 101 6.86 2.47 2.43
CA ILE A 101 5.82 3.48 2.14
C ILE A 101 6.38 4.69 1.38
N GLY A 102 7.57 4.54 0.78
CA GLY A 102 8.30 5.58 0.06
C GLY A 102 9.78 5.61 0.51
N PRO A 103 10.28 6.74 1.04
CA PRO A 103 11.68 6.86 1.49
C PRO A 103 11.95 6.21 2.85
N THR A 104 10.93 5.68 3.51
CA THR A 104 11.02 5.07 4.84
C THR A 104 10.14 3.82 4.92
N ASP A 105 10.49 2.94 5.84
CA ASP A 105 9.72 1.77 6.18
C ASP A 105 8.83 2.09 7.40
N ALA A 106 7.61 1.55 7.38
CA ALA A 106 6.65 1.61 8.46
C ALA A 106 6.51 0.25 9.13
N LEU A 107 6.28 0.26 10.44
CA LEU A 107 6.13 -0.94 11.24
C LEU A 107 4.65 -1.27 11.41
N LEU A 108 4.28 -2.45 10.93
CA LEU A 108 2.99 -3.08 11.16
C LEU A 108 3.15 -4.11 12.28
N HIS A 109 2.66 -3.80 13.48
CA HIS A 109 2.70 -4.75 14.59
C HIS A 109 1.77 -5.95 14.30
N LEU A 110 2.13 -7.17 14.72
CA LEU A 110 1.31 -8.38 14.46
C LEU A 110 -0.16 -8.20 14.86
N SER A 111 -0.41 -7.63 16.04
CA SER A 111 -1.77 -7.37 16.56
C SER A 111 -2.57 -6.32 15.75
N GLN A 112 -1.91 -5.61 14.84
CA GLN A 112 -2.50 -4.59 13.97
C GLN A 112 -2.67 -5.08 12.52
N VAL A 113 -2.19 -6.29 12.20
CA VAL A 113 -2.37 -6.91 10.88
C VAL A 113 -3.82 -7.35 10.71
N MET A 114 -4.36 -8.10 11.67
CA MET A 114 -5.74 -8.58 11.65
C MET A 114 -6.23 -9.01 13.04
N ASP A 115 -7.53 -9.22 13.16
CA ASP A 115 -8.19 -9.68 14.39
C ASP A 115 -8.21 -11.22 14.49
N ASP A 116 -7.04 -11.84 14.39
CA ASP A 116 -6.89 -13.31 14.40
C ASP A 116 -5.56 -13.70 15.08
N TYR A 117 -5.46 -14.94 15.53
CA TYR A 117 -4.20 -15.53 15.97
C TYR A 117 -3.31 -15.78 14.76
N LEU A 118 -2.26 -14.98 14.67
CA LEU A 118 -1.26 -15.07 13.61
C LEU A 118 -0.12 -15.99 14.02
N LYS A 119 0.26 -16.89 13.11
CA LYS A 119 1.50 -17.65 13.19
C LYS A 119 2.46 -17.07 12.14
N SER A 120 3.50 -16.39 12.60
CA SER A 120 4.62 -15.99 11.75
C SER A 120 5.55 -17.18 11.57
N ASN A 121 5.93 -17.46 10.32
CA ASN A 121 7.04 -18.36 10.03
C ASN A 121 8.14 -17.56 9.35
N ILE A 122 9.09 -17.07 10.16
CA ILE A 122 10.22 -16.23 9.73
C ILE A 122 11.01 -16.91 8.61
N ALA A 123 11.25 -18.22 8.72
CA ALA A 123 12.05 -18.96 7.75
C ALA A 123 11.44 -18.97 6.33
N SER A 124 10.11 -18.89 6.26
CA SER A 124 9.37 -18.82 4.99
C SER A 124 8.99 -17.40 4.57
N GLY A 125 9.14 -16.39 5.43
CA GLY A 125 8.68 -15.03 5.14
C GLY A 125 7.17 -14.93 4.92
N VAL A 126 6.39 -15.72 5.66
CA VAL A 126 4.92 -15.77 5.54
C VAL A 126 4.26 -15.60 6.91
N ILE A 127 3.23 -14.76 6.97
CA ILE A 127 2.29 -14.68 8.09
C ILE A 127 1.01 -15.42 7.68
N LEU A 128 0.64 -16.44 8.46
CA LEU A 128 -0.60 -17.21 8.28
C LEU A 128 -1.57 -16.89 9.42
N ALA A 129 -2.82 -16.62 9.04
CA ALA A 129 -3.93 -16.46 9.97
C ALA A 129 -4.62 -17.80 10.20
N ASN A 130 -4.79 -18.20 11.47
CA ASN A 130 -5.32 -19.53 11.79
C ASN A 130 -6.82 -19.68 11.51
N GLN A 131 -7.63 -18.65 11.78
CA GLN A 131 -9.10 -18.74 11.64
C GLN A 131 -9.59 -18.31 10.27
N SER A 132 -8.99 -17.26 9.71
CA SER A 132 -9.40 -16.69 8.43
C SER A 132 -8.69 -17.31 7.22
N GLY A 133 -7.61 -18.09 7.43
CA GLY A 133 -6.82 -18.71 6.36
C GLY A 133 -6.07 -17.71 5.46
N ARG A 134 -6.12 -16.42 5.80
CA ARG A 134 -5.48 -15.34 5.05
C ARG A 134 -3.97 -15.41 5.22
N THR A 135 -3.23 -15.15 4.13
CA THR A 135 -1.77 -15.21 4.11
C THR A 135 -1.16 -13.91 3.65
N LEU A 136 -0.09 -13.48 4.31
CA LEU A 136 0.73 -12.33 3.93
C LEU A 136 2.13 -12.81 3.60
N LYS A 137 2.63 -12.47 2.42
CA LYS A 137 3.97 -12.84 1.95
C LYS A 137 4.82 -11.59 1.75
N ILE A 138 6.14 -11.74 1.88
CA ILE A 138 7.09 -10.70 1.49
C ILE A 138 6.88 -10.37 0.00
N GLY A 139 6.87 -9.09 -0.34
CA GLY A 139 6.57 -8.56 -1.68
C GLY A 139 5.09 -8.31 -1.97
N SER A 140 4.18 -8.69 -1.07
CA SER A 140 2.76 -8.36 -1.24
C SER A 140 2.51 -6.86 -1.06
N THR A 141 1.70 -6.29 -1.95
CA THR A 141 1.18 -4.92 -1.80
C THR A 141 0.05 -4.91 -0.79
N ILE A 142 0.11 -3.96 0.14
CA ILE A 142 -0.89 -3.79 1.18
C ILE A 142 -1.35 -2.34 1.28
N ARG A 143 -2.61 -2.16 1.65
CA ARG A 143 -3.21 -0.88 1.97
C ARG A 143 -3.32 -0.73 3.47
N THR A 144 -2.68 0.28 4.04
CA THR A 144 -2.62 0.48 5.49
C THR A 144 -2.99 1.90 5.87
N ARG A 145 -3.32 2.12 7.15
CA ARG A 145 -3.50 3.46 7.70
C ARG A 145 -2.40 3.78 8.70
N ILE A 146 -1.87 4.98 8.64
CA ILE A 146 -0.90 5.50 9.61
C ILE A 146 -1.62 5.82 10.94
N THR A 147 -1.17 5.21 12.03
CA THR A 147 -1.72 5.44 13.38
C THR A 147 -0.83 6.33 14.22
N ALA A 148 0.48 6.19 14.07
CA ALA A 148 1.47 6.95 14.83
C ALA A 148 2.59 7.40 13.89
N VAL A 149 2.98 8.67 14.02
CA VAL A 149 4.11 9.24 13.30
C VAL A 149 5.07 9.80 14.32
N SER A 150 6.30 9.28 14.32
CA SER A 150 7.41 9.85 15.08
C SER A 150 8.58 10.07 14.13
N LEU A 151 8.81 11.33 13.75
CA LEU A 151 9.97 11.72 12.96
C LEU A 151 11.17 11.83 13.92
N GLY A 152 12.16 10.96 13.73
CA GLY A 152 13.39 11.00 14.51
C GLY A 152 14.19 12.27 14.19
N LYS A 153 15.01 12.74 15.14
CA LYS A 153 15.90 13.88 14.92
C LYS A 153 17.14 13.43 14.13
N ALA A 154 17.53 14.21 13.13
CA ALA A 154 18.79 14.19 12.37
C ALA A 154 19.18 12.88 11.67
N SER A 155 19.31 11.76 12.40
CA SER A 155 19.90 10.51 11.92
C SER A 155 19.13 9.25 12.34
N THR A 156 18.17 9.38 13.27
CA THR A 156 17.33 8.24 13.66
C THR A 156 16.16 8.15 12.69
N MET A 157 16.06 7.01 12.00
CA MET A 157 14.93 6.69 11.14
C MET A 157 13.62 6.83 11.93
N GLY A 158 12.70 7.64 11.41
CA GLY A 158 11.41 7.87 12.06
C GLY A 158 10.65 6.56 12.27
N LYS A 159 9.98 6.45 13.42
CA LYS A 159 9.12 5.31 13.73
C LYS A 159 7.71 5.64 13.27
N ILE A 160 7.23 4.92 12.26
CA ILE A 160 5.89 5.07 11.73
C ILE A 160 5.12 3.79 12.06
N GLY A 161 4.05 3.93 12.84
CA GLY A 161 3.12 2.85 13.15
C GLY A 161 1.97 2.84 12.16
N ILE A 162 1.65 1.66 11.64
CA ILE A 162 0.54 1.44 10.71
C ILE A 162 -0.41 0.34 11.22
N THR A 163 -1.64 0.34 10.72
CA THR A 163 -2.66 -0.67 11.00
C THR A 163 -3.38 -1.12 9.73
N CYS A 164 -3.80 -2.38 9.73
CA CYS A 164 -4.63 -3.03 8.72
C CYS A 164 -5.95 -3.56 9.28
N ARG A 165 -6.21 -3.38 10.59
CA ARG A 165 -7.38 -3.97 11.27
C ARG A 165 -8.73 -3.31 10.91
N GLN A 166 -8.69 -2.14 10.28
CA GLN A 166 -9.92 -1.42 9.91
C GLN A 166 -10.50 -1.95 8.59
N PRO A 167 -11.82 -1.83 8.38
CA PRO A 167 -12.44 -2.26 7.13
C PRO A 167 -11.81 -1.56 5.93
N PHE A 168 -11.70 -2.29 4.81
CA PHE A 168 -11.10 -1.86 3.54
C PHE A 168 -9.58 -1.62 3.58
N LEU A 169 -8.89 -2.12 4.61
CA LEU A 169 -7.43 -2.18 4.71
C LEU A 169 -6.95 -3.64 4.65
N GLY A 170 -5.67 -3.84 4.33
CA GLY A 170 -5.05 -5.17 4.19
C GLY A 170 -4.47 -5.40 2.80
N ALA A 171 -4.20 -6.66 2.48
CA ALA A 171 -3.77 -7.06 1.15
C ALA A 171 -4.88 -6.83 0.12
N ASP A 172 -4.52 -6.54 -1.13
CA ASP A 172 -5.49 -6.30 -2.21
C ASP A 172 -6.48 -7.45 -2.38
N GLU A 173 -6.02 -8.69 -2.16
CA GLU A 173 -6.84 -9.90 -2.18
C GLU A 173 -7.98 -9.84 -1.15
N TRP A 174 -7.67 -9.40 0.08
CA TRP A 174 -8.65 -9.32 1.17
C TRP A 174 -9.65 -8.21 0.92
N ILE A 175 -9.19 -7.08 0.38
CA ILE A 175 -10.05 -5.95 0.05
C ILE A 175 -11.04 -6.37 -1.04
N GLN A 176 -10.62 -7.17 -2.03
CA GLN A 176 -11.52 -7.71 -3.05
C GLN A 176 -12.56 -8.68 -2.46
N GLU A 177 -12.19 -9.53 -1.51
CA GLU A 177 -13.14 -10.39 -0.80
C GLU A 177 -14.15 -9.57 0.01
N ASP A 178 -13.68 -8.59 0.78
CA ASP A 178 -14.53 -7.76 1.63
C ASP A 178 -15.46 -6.88 0.77
N LEU A 179 -15.02 -6.41 -0.40
CA LEU A 179 -15.86 -5.74 -1.40
C LEU A 179 -16.93 -6.68 -1.98
N LYS A 180 -16.63 -7.95 -2.24
CA LYS A 180 -17.62 -8.93 -2.71
C LYS A 180 -18.68 -9.23 -1.66
N LYS A 181 -18.28 -9.26 -0.38
CA LYS A 181 -19.19 -9.37 0.77
C LYS A 181 -20.06 -8.12 0.93
N ALA A 182 -19.46 -6.93 0.87
CA ALA A 182 -20.15 -5.65 1.01
C ALA A 182 -21.06 -5.29 -0.18
N SER A 183 -20.74 -5.75 -1.40
CA SER A 183 -21.58 -5.55 -2.60
C SER A 183 -22.76 -6.50 -2.70
N GLY A 184 -22.98 -7.38 -1.70
CA GLY A 184 -24.15 -8.27 -1.65
C GLY A 184 -24.19 -9.30 -2.78
N VAL A 185 -23.03 -9.77 -3.23
CA VAL A 185 -22.96 -10.84 -4.24
C VAL A 185 -23.07 -12.21 -3.60
N GLU A 186 -22.71 -12.40 -2.32
CA GLU A 186 -22.89 -13.69 -1.63
C GLU A 186 -24.39 -14.01 -1.41
N GLU A 187 -25.22 -13.07 -0.96
CA GLU A 187 -26.69 -13.28 -0.87
C GLU A 187 -27.34 -13.50 -2.25
N LYS A 188 -26.83 -12.88 -3.32
CA LYS A 188 -27.37 -13.08 -4.68
C LYS A 188 -26.85 -14.33 -5.38
N VAL A 189 -25.73 -14.91 -4.95
CA VAL A 189 -25.16 -16.14 -5.53
C VAL A 189 -25.67 -17.36 -4.80
N GLU A 190 -25.85 -17.33 -3.47
CA GLU A 190 -26.56 -18.40 -2.75
C GLU A 190 -28.04 -18.45 -3.17
N ALA A 191 -28.76 -17.31 -3.19
CA ALA A 191 -30.14 -17.28 -3.69
C ALA A 191 -30.28 -17.63 -5.19
N LYS A 192 -29.20 -17.55 -5.99
CA LYS A 192 -29.18 -18.04 -7.39
C LYS A 192 -28.74 -19.49 -7.50
N LYS A 193 -27.96 -20.04 -6.57
CA LYS A 193 -27.62 -21.47 -6.52
C LYS A 193 -28.81 -22.27 -6.00
N ASP A 194 -29.44 -21.84 -4.92
CA ASP A 194 -30.65 -22.48 -4.38
C ASP A 194 -31.79 -22.45 -5.41
N LYS A 195 -32.05 -21.31 -6.06
CA LYS A 195 -33.07 -21.23 -7.14
C LYS A 195 -32.71 -21.99 -8.42
N LYS A 196 -31.45 -22.39 -8.61
CA LYS A 196 -31.00 -23.14 -9.79
C LYS A 196 -30.93 -24.63 -9.50
N GLU A 197 -30.62 -25.03 -8.26
CA GLU A 197 -30.75 -26.42 -7.78
C GLU A 197 -32.23 -26.81 -7.66
N GLU A 198 -33.08 -25.96 -7.09
CA GLU A 198 -34.53 -26.20 -6.99
C GLU A 198 -35.21 -26.25 -8.38
N LYS A 199 -34.72 -25.48 -9.37
CA LYS A 199 -35.18 -25.57 -10.77
C LYS A 199 -34.61 -26.74 -11.57
N VAL A 200 -33.50 -27.33 -11.13
CA VAL A 200 -32.88 -28.50 -11.77
C VAL A 200 -33.49 -29.79 -11.21
N GLU A 201 -33.80 -29.85 -9.92
CA GLU A 201 -34.56 -30.95 -9.31
C GLU A 201 -36.01 -30.97 -9.83
N ALA A 202 -36.73 -29.85 -9.82
CA ALA A 202 -38.10 -29.79 -10.37
C ALA A 202 -38.19 -30.08 -11.89
N LYS A 203 -37.06 -30.00 -12.63
CA LYS A 203 -36.97 -30.41 -14.04
C LYS A 203 -36.54 -31.87 -14.22
N LYS A 204 -35.88 -32.48 -13.24
CA LYS A 204 -35.59 -33.92 -13.22
C LYS A 204 -36.84 -34.71 -12.85
N ASP A 205 -37.57 -34.29 -11.83
CA ASP A 205 -38.80 -34.97 -11.38
C ASP A 205 -39.88 -34.96 -12.48
N LYS A 206 -40.08 -33.82 -13.16
CA LYS A 206 -41.01 -33.73 -14.32
C LYS A 206 -40.54 -34.50 -15.56
N LYS A 207 -39.26 -34.88 -15.64
CA LYS A 207 -38.71 -35.64 -16.76
C LYS A 207 -38.75 -37.13 -16.48
N GLU A 208 -38.61 -37.55 -15.22
CA GLU A 208 -38.79 -38.94 -14.78
C GLU A 208 -40.28 -39.33 -14.82
N GLU A 209 -41.19 -38.48 -14.35
CA GLU A 209 -42.65 -38.72 -14.40
C GLU A 209 -43.19 -38.80 -15.86
N LYS A 210 -42.56 -38.07 -16.80
CA LYS A 210 -42.89 -38.15 -18.24
C LYS A 210 -42.28 -39.35 -18.95
N VAL A 211 -41.25 -39.98 -18.39
CA VAL A 211 -40.60 -41.17 -18.95
C VAL A 211 -41.31 -42.43 -18.46
N GLU A 212 -41.78 -42.46 -17.21
CA GLU A 212 -42.64 -43.55 -16.70
C GLU A 212 -44.01 -43.57 -17.40
N ALA A 213 -44.70 -42.43 -17.51
CA ALA A 213 -45.99 -42.35 -18.23
C ALA A 213 -45.91 -42.68 -19.74
N LYS A 214 -44.71 -42.68 -20.33
CA LYS A 214 -44.46 -43.12 -21.71
C LYS A 214 -44.07 -44.60 -21.82
N LYS A 215 -43.59 -45.23 -20.75
CA LYS A 215 -43.36 -46.68 -20.68
C LYS A 215 -44.68 -47.42 -20.48
N ASP A 216 -45.55 -46.93 -19.58
CA ASP A 216 -46.85 -47.56 -19.31
C ASP A 216 -47.75 -47.55 -20.54
N LYS A 217 -47.79 -46.45 -21.30
CA LYS A 217 -48.52 -46.38 -22.58
C LYS A 217 -47.93 -47.21 -23.72
N LYS A 218 -46.69 -47.69 -23.58
CA LYS A 218 -46.03 -48.52 -24.58
C LYS A 218 -46.21 -50.00 -24.27
N GLU A 219 -46.32 -50.39 -23.00
CA GLU A 219 -46.66 -51.76 -22.59
C GLU A 219 -48.15 -52.07 -22.87
N GLU A 220 -49.06 -51.14 -22.61
CA GLU A 220 -50.49 -51.32 -22.91
C GLU A 220 -50.80 -51.44 -24.43
N LYS A 221 -49.91 -50.93 -25.29
CA LYS A 221 -50.03 -51.04 -26.75
C LYS A 221 -49.43 -52.31 -27.35
N VAL A 222 -48.65 -53.07 -26.57
CA VAL A 222 -48.06 -54.34 -27.03
C VAL A 222 -49.02 -55.49 -26.73
N GLU A 223 -49.74 -55.48 -25.61
CA GLU A 223 -50.73 -56.53 -25.28
C GLU A 223 -51.98 -56.54 -26.18
N VAL A 224 -52.33 -55.42 -26.82
CA VAL A 224 -53.49 -55.36 -27.73
C VAL A 224 -53.15 -55.89 -29.14
N LYS A 225 -51.88 -56.22 -29.43
CA LYS A 225 -51.44 -56.76 -30.73
C LYS A 225 -51.13 -58.27 -30.74
N GLU A 226 -51.31 -58.97 -29.63
CA GLU A 226 -51.16 -60.44 -29.53
C GLU A 226 -52.46 -61.18 -29.14
N LYS A 227 -53.63 -60.62 -29.47
CA LYS A 227 -54.90 -61.36 -29.53
C LYS A 227 -55.51 -61.31 -30.91
#